data_AF-A0A257WH66-F1
#
_entry.id   AF-A0A257WH66-F1
#
_cell.length_a   1.000
_cell.length_b   1.000
_cell.length_c   1.000
_cell.angle_alpha   90.00
_cell.angle_beta   90.00
_cell.angle_gamma   90.00
#
_symmetry.space_group_name_H-M   'P 1'
#
loop_
_entity.id
_entity.type
_entity.pdbx_description
1 polymer ?
#
loop_
_entity_poly.entity_id
_entity_poly.type
_entity_poly.pdbx_seq_one_letter_code
_entity_poly.pdbx_strand_id
1 'polypeptide(L)'
;MLALVAGGLFCALQMAALSWLMQRQPAGEVQTSERAFIAVIAALHAMHFVLASMFLLFVTLKAHSDRYDHEYYWDVSLCAGFWHVLGIVWLAVMVVVAIGSAV
;
A
#
# COMPACT_ATOMS: atom_id res chain seq x y z
N MET A 1 -12.57 -8.02 -7.93
CA MET A 1 -12.02 -9.32 -7.45
C MET A 1 -10.50 -9.40 -7.60
N LEU A 2 -9.92 -9.35 -8.81
CA LEU A 2 -8.45 -9.43 -8.99
C LEU A 2 -7.67 -8.38 -8.20
N ALA A 3 -8.13 -7.12 -8.21
CA ALA A 3 -7.49 -6.04 -7.45
C ALA A 3 -7.50 -6.26 -5.93
N LEU A 4 -8.54 -6.89 -5.38
CA LEU A 4 -8.60 -7.25 -3.95
C LEU A 4 -7.57 -8.33 -3.60
N VAL A 5 -7.45 -9.35 -4.45
CA VAL A 5 -6.46 -10.43 -4.25
C VAL A 5 -5.04 -9.89 -4.37
N ALA A 6 -4.76 -9.12 -5.42
CA ALA A 6 -3.48 -8.45 -5.60
C ALA A 6 -3.15 -7.54 -4.41
N GLY A 7 -4.17 -6.83 -3.89
CA GLY A 7 -4.02 -5.98 -2.73
C GLY A 7 -3.69 -6.73 -1.44
N GLY A 8 -4.42 -7.82 -1.17
CA GLY A 8 -4.14 -8.67 -0.02
C GLY A 8 -2.74 -9.27 -0.07
N LEU A 9 -2.32 -9.74 -1.25
CA LEU A 9 -0.96 -10.25 -1.46
C LEU A 9 0.09 -9.15 -1.23
N PHE A 10 -0.12 -7.97 -1.80
CA PHE A 10 0.78 -6.83 -1.61
C PHE A 10 0.91 -6.46 -0.12
N CYS A 11 -0.21 -6.40 0.61
CA CYS A 11 -0.19 -6.06 2.03
C CYS A 11 0.56 -7.11 2.87
N ALA A 12 0.41 -8.39 2.55
CA ALA A 12 1.14 -9.47 3.22
C ALA A 12 2.65 -9.38 2.95
N LEU A 13 3.05 -9.16 1.69
CA LEU A 13 4.45 -8.97 1.31
C LEU A 13 5.05 -7.73 1.97
N GLN A 14 4.32 -6.61 1.98
CA GLN A 14 4.72 -5.36 2.63
C GLN A 14 4.98 -5.56 4.13
N MET A 15 4.08 -6.27 4.81
CA MET A 15 4.22 -6.53 6.25
C MET A 15 5.40 -7.46 6.55
N ALA A 16 5.60 -8.50 5.74
CA ALA A 16 6.75 -9.39 5.85
C ALA A 16 8.07 -8.63 5.63
N ALA A 17 8.14 -7.81 4.58
CA ALA A 17 9.31 -6.99 4.27
C ALA A 17 9.64 -6.01 5.41
N LEU A 18 8.63 -5.32 5.95
CA LEU A 18 8.80 -4.40 7.09
C LEU A 18 9.28 -5.15 8.34
N SER A 19 8.72 -6.34 8.61
CA SER A 19 9.16 -7.17 9.74
C SER A 19 10.63 -7.59 9.63
N TRP A 20 11.07 -7.96 8.43
CA TRP A 20 12.47 -8.29 8.16
C TRP A 20 13.39 -7.08 8.29
N LEU A 21 12.95 -5.90 7.85
CA LEU A 21 13.69 -4.65 8.00
C LEU A 21 13.90 -4.29 9.47
N MET A 22 12.89 -4.49 10.32
CA MET A 22 12.96 -4.23 11.76
C MET A 22 13.84 -5.26 12.49
N GLN A 23 13.75 -6.54 12.13
CA GLN A 23 14.52 -7.61 12.78
C GLN A 23 16.01 -7.57 12.46
N ARG A 24 16.40 -7.04 11.29
CA ARG A 24 17.80 -6.92 10.86
C ARG A 24 18.52 -5.68 11.39
N GLN A 25 17.91 -4.94 12.32
CA GLN A 25 18.60 -3.84 13.00
C GLN A 25 19.60 -4.42 14.03
N PRO A 26 20.91 -4.12 13.93
CA PRO A 26 21.88 -4.59 14.90
C PRO A 26 21.58 -4.01 16.29
N ALA A 27 21.51 -4.87 17.31
CA ALA A 27 21.21 -4.49 18.68
C ALA A 27 22.35 -3.59 19.21
N GLY A 28 22.10 -2.29 19.32
CA GLY A 28 23.04 -1.30 19.87
C GLY A 28 23.37 -0.13 18.95
N GLU A 29 23.01 -0.16 17.66
CA GLU A 29 23.09 1.03 16.81
C GLU A 29 21.86 1.92 17.00
N VAL A 30 22.08 3.21 17.20
CA VAL A 30 21.01 4.23 17.08
C VAL A 30 20.46 4.11 15.66
N GLN A 31 19.13 3.97 15.50
CA GLN A 31 18.52 3.95 14.17
C GLN A 31 19.06 5.13 13.36
N THR A 32 19.80 4.84 12.29
CA THR A 32 20.21 5.88 11.36
C THR A 32 18.94 6.55 10.83
N SER A 33 18.93 7.88 10.76
CA SER A 33 17.75 8.68 10.41
C SER A 33 17.04 8.16 9.15
N GLU A 34 17.79 7.63 8.18
CA GLU A 34 17.28 7.09 6.92
C GLU A 34 16.50 5.79 7.10
N ARG A 35 16.98 4.83 7.90
CA ARG A 35 16.29 3.55 8.12
C ARG A 35 14.99 3.74 8.89
N ALA A 36 15.00 4.60 9.90
CA ALA A 36 13.79 4.98 10.63
C ALA A 36 12.76 5.64 9.71
N PHE A 37 13.23 6.54 8.83
CA PHE A 37 12.37 7.22 7.85
C PHE A 37 11.72 6.22 6.87
N ILE A 38 12.49 5.29 6.31
CA ILE A 38 11.98 4.25 5.40
C ILE A 38 10.94 3.38 6.12
N ALA A 39 11.20 2.98 7.36
CA ALA A 39 10.27 2.17 8.15
C ALA A 39 8.94 2.90 8.38
N VAL A 40 8.96 4.19 8.74
CA VAL A 40 7.75 5.00 8.92
C VAL A 40 6.97 5.16 7.62
N ILE A 41 7.65 5.49 6.52
CA ILE A 41 6.99 5.64 5.21
C ILE A 41 6.38 4.31 4.74
N ALA A 42 7.09 3.19 4.92
CA ALA A 42 6.59 1.86 4.59
C ALA A 42 5.36 1.46 5.45
N ALA A 43 5.37 1.78 6.74
CA ALA A 43 4.24 1.56 7.64
C ALA A 43 3.03 2.43 7.28
N LEU A 44 3.25 3.72 7.03
CA LEU A 44 2.21 4.64 6.56
C LEU A 44 1.61 4.17 5.24
N HIS A 45 2.42 3.73 4.29
CA HIS A 45 1.91 3.16 3.05
C HIS A 45 1.03 1.94 3.32
N ALA A 46 1.46 1.00 4.16
CA ALA A 46 0.66 -0.17 4.51
C ALA A 46 -0.72 0.22 5.09
N MET A 47 -0.76 1.24 5.96
CA MET A 47 -2.01 1.79 6.50
C MET A 47 -2.95 2.32 5.40
N HIS A 48 -2.45 3.14 4.48
CA HIS A 48 -3.26 3.67 3.38
C HIS A 48 -3.79 2.56 2.48
N PHE A 49 -2.98 1.51 2.26
CA PHE A 49 -3.34 0.39 1.42
C PHE A 49 -4.44 -0.49 2.04
N VAL A 50 -4.49 -0.60 3.36
CA VAL A 50 -5.63 -1.23 4.08
C VAL A 50 -6.91 -0.42 3.86
N LEU A 51 -6.86 0.92 4.00
CA LEU A 51 -8.01 1.79 3.75
C LEU A 51 -8.49 1.69 2.29
N ALA A 52 -7.56 1.69 1.32
CA ALA A 52 -7.88 1.48 -0.09
C ALA A 52 -8.59 0.14 -0.33
N SER A 53 -8.10 -0.93 0.33
CA SER A 53 -8.67 -2.27 0.21
C SER A 53 -10.06 -2.38 0.83
N MET A 54 -10.32 -1.69 1.95
CA MET A 54 -11.67 -1.59 2.53
C MET A 54 -12.64 -0.88 1.60
N PHE A 55 -12.21 0.22 0.97
CA PHE A 55 -13.04 0.95 0.01
C PHE A 55 -13.32 0.12 -1.26
N LEU A 56 -12.31 -0.60 -1.76
CA LEU A 56 -12.45 -1.51 -2.89
C LEU A 56 -13.41 -2.67 -2.58
N LEU A 57 -13.38 -3.20 -1.35
CA LEU A 57 -14.33 -4.21 -0.89
C LEU A 57 -15.76 -3.63 -0.85
N PHE A 58 -15.93 -2.43 -0.30
CA PHE A 58 -17.22 -1.74 -0.25
C PHE A 58 -17.82 -1.56 -1.66
N VAL A 59 -17.05 -1.04 -2.60
CA VAL A 59 -17.46 -0.90 -4.01
C VAL A 59 -17.78 -2.26 -4.62
N THR A 60 -16.98 -3.29 -4.34
CA THR A 60 -17.24 -4.66 -4.86
C THR A 60 -18.56 -5.24 -4.33
N LEU A 61 -18.88 -5.05 -3.06
CA LEU A 61 -20.14 -5.52 -2.46
C LEU A 61 -21.35 -4.75 -3.01
N LYS A 62 -21.21 -3.43 -3.19
CA LYS A 62 -22.24 -2.58 -3.79
C LYS A 62 -22.50 -2.98 -5.25
N ALA A 63 -21.45 -3.33 -6.01
CA ALA A 63 -21.57 -3.85 -7.36
C ALA A 63 -22.32 -5.19 -7.42
N HIS A 64 -22.04 -6.12 -6.49
CA HIS A 64 -22.76 -7.39 -6.42
C HIS A 64 -24.23 -7.24 -6.01
N SER A 65 -24.60 -6.12 -5.40
CA SER A 65 -25.99 -5.81 -5.04
C SER A 65 -26.75 -5.10 -6.17
N ASP A 66 -26.18 -5.03 -7.38
CA ASP A 66 -26.74 -4.38 -8.57
C ASP A 66 -27.09 -2.89 -8.34
N ARG A 67 -26.37 -2.24 -7.43
CA ARG A 67 -26.57 -0.83 -7.03
C ARG A 67 -25.85 0.17 -7.93
N TYR A 68 -25.12 -0.30 -8.94
CA TYR A 68 -24.40 0.55 -9.87
C TYR A 68 -25.09 0.55 -11.23
N ASP A 69 -25.56 1.72 -11.63
CA ASP A 69 -25.98 2.00 -12.99
C ASP A 69 -24.95 2.94 -13.65
N HIS A 70 -25.02 3.08 -14.97
CA HIS A 70 -24.09 3.88 -15.78
C HIS A 70 -24.09 5.38 -15.44
N GLU A 71 -25.01 5.88 -14.63
CA GLU A 71 -24.99 7.24 -14.05
C GLU A 71 -24.31 7.32 -12.66
N TYR A 72 -24.20 6.21 -11.93
CA TYR A 72 -23.83 6.17 -10.52
C TYR A 72 -22.51 5.45 -10.23
N TYR A 73 -21.51 5.54 -11.12
CA TYR A 73 -20.21 4.87 -10.97
C TYR A 73 -19.11 5.74 -10.34
N TRP A 74 -19.45 6.93 -9.82
CA TRP A 74 -18.47 7.88 -9.29
C TRP A 74 -17.60 7.28 -8.17
N ASP A 75 -18.21 6.50 -7.27
CA ASP A 75 -17.50 5.77 -6.20
C ASP A 75 -16.40 4.85 -6.76
N VAL A 76 -16.68 4.19 -7.89
CA VAL A 76 -15.75 3.28 -8.57
C VAL A 76 -14.58 4.08 -9.16
N SER A 77 -14.87 5.20 -9.82
CA SER A 77 -13.86 6.09 -10.40
C SER A 77 -12.94 6.67 -9.33
N LEU A 78 -13.50 7.10 -8.19
CA LEU A 78 -12.73 7.57 -7.05
C LEU A 78 -11.85 6.45 -6.47
N CYS A 79 -12.40 5.24 -6.32
CA CYS A 79 -11.66 4.08 -5.83
C CYS A 79 -10.47 3.76 -6.74
N ALA A 80 -10.68 3.77 -8.06
CA ALA A 80 -9.64 3.52 -9.04
C ALA A 80 -8.55 4.60 -8.97
N GLY A 81 -8.93 5.89 -8.90
CA GLY A 81 -8.00 6.99 -8.75
C GLY A 81 -7.12 6.85 -7.50
N PHE A 82 -7.73 6.59 -6.34
CA PHE A 82 -7.00 6.39 -5.09
C PHE A 82 -6.03 5.20 -5.16
N TRP A 83 -6.48 4.09 -5.76
CA TRP A 83 -5.66 2.89 -5.97
C TRP A 83 -4.41 3.18 -6.81
N HIS A 84 -4.58 3.91 -7.92
CA HIS A 84 -3.46 4.26 -8.79
C HIS A 84 -2.49 5.24 -8.14
N VAL A 85 -2.98 6.24 -7.41
CA VAL A 85 -2.13 7.20 -6.69
C VAL A 85 -1.27 6.48 -5.64
N LEU A 86 -1.84 5.55 -4.86
CA LEU A 86 -1.05 4.74 -3.93
C LEU A 86 0.06 3.96 -4.65
N GLY A 87 -0.26 3.32 -5.77
CA GLY A 87 0.71 2.58 -6.57
C GLY A 87 1.86 3.47 -7.07
N ILE A 88 1.55 4.67 -7.57
CA ILE A 88 2.55 5.64 -8.04
C ILE A 88 3.46 6.09 -6.90
N VAL A 89 2.88 6.44 -5.75
CA VAL A 89 3.64 6.82 -4.55
C VAL A 89 4.57 5.69 -4.13
N TRP A 90 4.10 4.44 -4.18
CA TRP A 90 4.95 3.30 -3.81
C TRP A 90 6.11 3.08 -4.75
N LEU A 91 5.90 3.22 -6.06
CA LEU A 91 6.98 3.13 -7.04
C LEU A 91 8.05 4.18 -6.77
N ALA A 92 7.66 5.42 -6.43
CA ALA A 92 8.61 6.45 -6.05
C ALA A 92 9.41 6.07 -4.79
N VAL A 93 8.76 5.54 -3.75
CA VAL A 93 9.44 5.04 -2.54
C VAL A 93 10.42 3.92 -2.87
N MET A 94 10.03 2.96 -3.72
CA MET A 94 10.90 1.86 -4.14
C MET A 94 12.14 2.35 -4.91
N VAL A 95 11.99 3.36 -5.76
CA VAL A 95 13.13 3.98 -6.46
C VAL A 95 14.10 4.61 -5.45
N VAL A 96 13.60 5.37 -4.47
CA VAL A 96 14.43 6.00 -3.44
C VAL A 96 15.19 4.94 -2.63
N VAL A 97 14.49 3.89 -2.18
CA VAL A 97 15.10 2.78 -1.42
C VAL A 97 16.15 2.04 -2.26
N ALA A 98 15.86 1.77 -3.55
CA ALA A 98 16.78 1.10 -4.44
C ALA A 98 18.07 1.89 -4.65
N ILE A 99 17.97 3.20 -4.88
CA ILE A 99 19.15 4.09 -5.02
C ILE A 99 19.96 4.10 -3.71
N GLY A 100 19.30 4.25 -2.55
CA GLY A 100 19.98 4.25 -1.26
C GLY A 100 20.65 2.93 -0.90
N SER A 101 20.18 1.80 -1.43
CA SER A 101 20.78 0.48 -1.22
C SER A 101 21.93 0.14 -2.17
N ALA A 102 22.15 0.94 -3.23
CA ALA A 102 23.17 0.72 -4.25
C ALA A 102 24.49 1.47 -3.99
N VAL A 103 24.55 2.25 -2.90
CA VAL A 103 25.71 3.02 -2.43
C VAL A 103 26.27 2.36 -1.17
#